data_AF-A0A9X3LAB0-F1
#
_entry.id   AF-A0A9X3LAB0-F1
#
_cell.length_a   1.000
_cell.length_b   1.000
_cell.length_c   1.000
_cell.angle_alpha   90.00
_cell.angle_beta   90.00
_cell.angle_gamma   90.00
#
_symmetry.space_group_name_H-M   'P 1'
#
loop_
_entity.id
_entity.type
_entity.pdbx_description
1 polymer ?
#
loop_
_entity_poly.entity_id
_entity_poly.type
_entity_poly.pdbx_seq_one_letter_code
_entity_poly.pdbx_strand_id
1 'polypeptide(L)' 'MLENGMVAGYGYEEPLREPRKVGQCLYKHCREELYEGEGYVLHDNLYCSTGCMGEHLIEVGEAVDLSA' A
#
# COMPACT_ATOMS: atom_id res chain seq x y z
N MET A 1 -45.52 -20.15 -12.69
CA MET A 1 -45.11 -20.12 -11.27
C MET A 1 -43.61 -20.36 -11.25
N LEU A 2 -42.81 -19.30 -11.10
CA LEU A 2 -41.37 -19.44 -10.89
C LEU A 2 -41.16 -19.60 -9.38
N GLU A 3 -40.79 -20.79 -8.94
CA GLU A 3 -40.27 -21.01 -7.60
C GLU A 3 -38.86 -20.42 -7.53
N ASN A 4 -38.73 -19.28 -6.84
CA ASN A 4 -37.42 -18.80 -6.43
C ASN A 4 -36.92 -19.70 -5.30
N GLY A 5 -36.13 -20.71 -5.64
CA GLY A 5 -35.36 -21.48 -4.69
C GLY A 5 -34.49 -20.54 -3.88
N MET A 6 -34.70 -20.51 -2.56
CA MET A 6 -33.89 -19.73 -1.64
C MET A 6 -32.43 -20.15 -1.83
N VAL A 7 -31.61 -19.24 -2.35
CA VAL A 7 -30.16 -19.43 -2.44
C VAL A 7 -29.67 -19.49 -1.00
N ALA A 8 -29.34 -20.69 -0.52
CA ALA A 8 -28.64 -20.87 0.74
C ALA A 8 -27.30 -20.15 0.59
N GLY A 9 -27.21 -18.96 1.17
CA GLY A 9 -26.00 -18.16 1.23
C GLY A 9 -24.99 -18.88 2.10
N TYR A 10 -24.30 -19.87 1.54
CA TYR A 10 -23.00 -20.29 2.05
C TYR A 10 -22.00 -19.24 1.59
N GLY A 11 -22.15 -18.02 2.13
CA GLY A 11 -21.07 -17.06 2.15
C GLY A 11 -20.04 -17.67 3.09
N TYR A 12 -19.03 -18.30 2.52
CA TYR A 12 -17.79 -18.50 3.24
C TYR A 12 -17.33 -17.07 3.61
N GLU A 13 -17.50 -16.67 4.85
CA GLU A 13 -16.79 -15.51 5.35
C GLU A 13 -15.31 -15.92 5.31
N GLU A 14 -14.61 -15.55 4.23
CA GLU A 14 -13.15 -15.49 4.31
C GLU A 14 -12.86 -14.65 5.56
N PRO A 15 -12.17 -15.20 6.57
CA PRO A 15 -11.85 -14.42 7.74
C PRO A 15 -11.10 -13.20 7.23
N LEU A 16 -11.65 -12.00 7.48
CA LEU A 16 -11.00 -10.73 7.18
C LEU A 16 -9.64 -10.77 7.87
N ARG A 17 -8.62 -11.17 7.12
CA ARG A 17 -7.28 -11.34 7.63
C ARG A 17 -6.80 -9.93 7.90
N GLU A 18 -6.57 -9.59 9.16
CA GLU A 18 -5.98 -8.30 9.51
C GLU A 18 -4.69 -8.15 8.70
N PRO A 19 -4.56 -7.05 7.92
CA PRO A 19 -3.41 -6.88 7.06
C PRO A 19 -2.16 -6.80 7.93
N ARG A 20 -1.11 -7.55 7.56
CA ARG A 20 0.12 -7.59 8.36
C ARG A 20 0.94 -6.34 8.08
N LYS A 21 1.44 -5.68 9.13
CA LYS A 21 2.41 -4.59 8.99
C LYS A 21 3.69 -5.12 8.33
N VAL A 22 4.10 -4.52 7.22
CA VAL A 22 5.33 -4.86 6.49
C VAL A 22 6.50 -3.96 6.85
N GLY A 23 6.25 -2.72 7.27
CA GLY A 23 7.32 -1.79 7.62
C GLY A 23 6.86 -0.37 7.85
N GLN A 24 7.77 0.57 7.62
CA GLN A 24 7.51 2.02 7.67
C GLN A 24 8.10 2.68 6.43
N CYS A 25 7.47 3.77 5.99
CA CYS A 25 7.97 4.62 4.92
C CYS A 25 9.39 5.11 5.26
N LEU A 26 10.34 4.89 4.35
CA LEU A 26 11.74 5.28 4.53
C LEU A 26 11.90 6.80 4.61
N TYR A 27 11.04 7.56 3.92
CA TYR A 27 11.21 9.01 3.84
C TYR A 27 11.15 9.64 5.23
N LYS A 28 12.25 10.32 5.61
CA LYS A 28 12.55 10.75 6.98
C LYS A 28 11.46 11.63 7.63
N HIS A 29 10.63 12.27 6.80
CA HIS A 29 9.55 13.17 7.22
C HIS A 29 8.16 12.52 7.29
N CYS A 30 8.00 11.26 6.88
CA CYS A 30 6.69 10.59 6.81
C CYS A 30 6.44 9.62 7.99
N ARG A 31 7.33 8.63 8.18
CA ARG A 31 7.22 7.56 9.22
C ARG A 31 5.90 6.76 9.22
N GLU A 32 5.10 6.86 8.16
CA GLU A 32 3.85 6.11 8.02
C GLU A 32 4.10 4.60 8.05
N GLU A 33 3.23 3.86 8.74
CA GLU A 33 3.27 2.41 8.78
C GLU A 33 2.65 1.84 7.50
N LEU A 34 3.29 0.85 6.91
CA LEU A 34 2.82 0.19 5.70
C LEU A 34 2.39 -1.23 6.03
N TYR A 35 1.25 -1.63 5.48
CA TYR A 35 0.69 -2.96 5.62
C TYR A 35 0.75 -3.73 4.28
N GLU A 36 0.53 -5.04 4.34
CA GLU A 36 0.52 -5.88 3.14
C GLU A 36 -0.45 -5.38 2.08
N GLY A 37 0.05 -5.15 0.86
CA GLY A 37 -0.73 -4.61 -0.26
C GLY A 37 -0.66 -3.08 -0.40
N GLU A 38 -0.01 -2.38 0.53
CA GLU A 38 0.15 -0.93 0.49
C GLU A 38 1.56 -0.50 0.08
N GLY A 39 1.66 0.73 -0.44
CA GLY A 39 2.94 1.39 -0.72
C GLY A 39 3.67 0.91 -1.98
N TYR A 40 4.91 1.36 -2.09
CA TYR A 40 5.81 1.13 -3.21
C TYR A 40 7.18 0.66 -2.70
N VAL A 41 7.82 -0.23 -3.45
CA VAL A 41 9.19 -0.72 -3.15
C VAL A 41 10.15 -0.25 -4.22
N LEU A 42 11.25 0.38 -3.80
CA LEU A 42 12.37 0.73 -4.68
C LEU A 42 13.69 0.41 -3.97
N HIS A 43 14.50 -0.48 -4.56
CA HIS A 43 15.81 -0.89 -4.04
C HIS A 43 15.72 -1.36 -2.58
N ASP A 44 14.76 -2.24 -2.29
CA ASP A 44 14.44 -2.76 -0.96
C ASP A 44 13.97 -1.73 0.07
N ASN A 45 13.69 -0.49 -0.35
CA ASN A 45 13.13 0.55 0.49
C ASN A 45 11.62 0.69 0.28
N LEU A 46 10.90 0.89 1.37
CA LEU A 46 9.44 1.03 1.39
C LEU A 46 9.04 2.52 1.41
N TYR A 47 8.06 2.88 0.59
CA TYR A 47 7.51 4.24 0.53
C TYR A 47 5.99 4.20 0.53
N CYS A 48 5.34 5.07 1.30
CA CYS A 48 3.87 5.14 1.34
C CYS A 48 3.26 5.77 0.07
N SER A 49 4.05 6.57 -0.65
CA SER A 49 3.62 7.27 -1.87
C SER A 49 4.79 7.53 -2.81
N THR A 50 4.47 7.74 -4.10
CA THR A 50 5.44 8.20 -5.10
C THR A 50 6.01 9.59 -4.77
N GLY A 51 5.27 10.42 -4.04
CA GLY A 51 5.75 11.69 -3.52
C GLY A 51 6.89 11.51 -2.51
N CYS A 52 6.69 10.69 -1.47
CA CYS A 52 7.75 10.39 -0.50
C CYS A 52 8.99 9.75 -1.16
N MET A 53 8.78 8.91 -2.16
CA MET A 53 9.86 8.33 -2.95
C MET A 53 10.61 9.40 -3.75
N GLY A 54 9.90 10.27 -4.46
CA GLY A 54 10.50 11.34 -5.26
C GLY A 54 11.29 12.33 -4.42
N GLU A 55 10.71 12.81 -3.32
CA GLU A 55 11.39 13.69 -2.37
C GLU A 55 12.68 13.04 -1.83
N HIS A 56 12.60 11.76 -1.43
CA HIS A 56 13.78 11.04 -0.97
C HIS A 56 14.87 10.95 -2.06
N LEU A 57 14.51 10.60 -3.30
CA LEU A 57 15.46 10.48 -4.41
C LEU A 57 16.13 11.82 -4.75
N ILE A 58 15.39 12.93 -4.66
CA ILE A 58 15.95 14.28 -4.83
C ILE A 58 16.95 14.57 -3.70
N GLU A 59 16.60 14.27 -2.45
CA GLU A 59 17.47 14.52 -1.30
C GLU A 59 18.78 13.72 -1.34
N VAL A 60 18.75 12.47 -1.81
CA VAL A 60 19.96 11.65 -1.95
C VAL A 60 20.73 11.92 -3.26
N GLY A 61 20.24 12.81 -4.12
CA GLY A 61 20.88 13.19 -5.37
C GLY A 61 20.74 12.17 -6.50
N GLU A 62 19.77 11.27 -6.40
CA GLU A 62 19.44 10.27 -7.45
C GLU A 62 18.40 10.79 -8.46
N ALA A 63 17.67 11.85 -8.12
CA ALA A 63 16.72 12.52 -9.01
C ALA A 63 16.90 14.05 -8.99
N VAL A 64 16.41 14.71 -10.03
CA VAL A 64 16.40 16.18 -10.17
C VAL A 64 14.96 16.64 -10.26
N ASP A 65 14.63 17.70 -9.55
CA ASP A 65 13.34 18.37 -9.66
C ASP A 65 13.24 19.15 -10.98
N LEU A 66 12.19 18.88 -11.74
CA LEU A 66 11.91 19.50 -13.04
C LEU A 66 10.68 20.42 -13.00
N SER A 67 10.09 20.68 -11.83
CA SER A 67 8.84 21.47 -11.72
C SER A 67 9.04 22.99 -11.88
N ALA A 68 10.04 23.42 -12.64
CA ALA A 68 10.35 24.83 -12.91
C ALA A 68 9.31 25.53 -13.81
#